data_AF-A0A7J6SAP0-F1
#
_entry.id   AF-A0A7J6SAP0-F1
#
_cell.length_a   1.000
_cell.length_b   1.000
_cell.length_c   1.000
_cell.angle_alpha   90.00
_cell.angle_beta   90.00
_cell.angle_gamma   90.00
#
_symmetry.space_group_name_H-M   'P 1'
#
loop_
_entity.id
_entity.type
_entity.pdbx_description
1 polymer ?
#
loop_
_entity_poly.entity_id
_entity_poly.type
_entity_poly.pdbx_seq_one_letter_code
_entity_poly.pdbx_strand_id
1 'polypeptide(L)'
;ERLGTYLADDYYESWDAYATKTDFAQDCKIMLNVLARCPTDATLERFQQLTWNGETNLAVFLARAKRILSEYNSKLPSDRQLSQASMDEMILDKLISMVPGAAKAELRRQRPSKVEDMVNIVSDYSPEAGVATSTLQQLEKRLDSKLQKVLAAVSRPLSESGQLEKLQQQVQALQQRGN
;
A
#
# COMPACT_ATOMS: atom_id res chain seq x y z
N GLU A 1 -41.96 26.04 15.04
CA GLU A 1 -41.56 24.89 15.88
C GLU A 1 -40.07 24.63 15.72
N ARG A 2 -39.41 23.97 16.68
CA ARG A 2 -37.97 23.66 16.62
C ARG A 2 -37.78 22.20 16.23
N LEU A 3 -36.73 21.90 15.45
CA LEU A 3 -36.47 20.52 15.04
C LEU A 3 -36.08 19.62 16.22
N GLY A 4 -35.30 20.13 17.17
CA GLY A 4 -34.84 19.37 18.34
C GLY A 4 -35.93 18.77 19.20
N THR A 5 -37.14 19.35 19.21
CA THR A 5 -38.30 18.81 19.94
C THR A 5 -38.80 17.46 19.40
N TYR A 6 -38.39 17.08 18.18
CA TYR A 6 -38.78 15.83 17.53
C TYR A 6 -37.63 14.80 17.47
N LEU A 7 -36.46 15.13 18.00
CA LEU A 7 -35.27 14.28 17.96
C LEU A 7 -34.98 13.70 19.34
N ALA A 8 -34.44 12.49 19.37
CA ALA A 8 -34.02 11.78 20.57
C ALA A 8 -32.57 11.30 20.44
N ASP A 9 -31.94 11.07 21.59
CA ASP A 9 -30.61 10.45 21.73
C ASP A 9 -29.55 11.09 20.82
N ASP A 10 -28.76 10.29 20.11
CA ASP A 10 -27.65 10.70 19.24
C ASP A 10 -28.07 11.73 18.16
N TYR A 11 -29.32 11.69 17.71
CA TYR A 11 -29.85 12.65 16.74
C TYR A 11 -30.14 14.00 17.38
N TYR A 12 -30.60 14.01 18.64
CA TYR A 12 -30.74 15.23 19.41
C TYR A 12 -29.37 15.84 19.71
N GLU A 13 -28.39 15.04 20.14
CA GLU A 13 -27.02 15.51 20.40
C GLU A 13 -26.37 16.10 19.13
N SER A 14 -26.57 15.45 17.98
CA SER A 14 -26.08 15.95 16.69
C SER A 14 -26.76 17.25 16.29
N TRP A 15 -28.09 17.37 16.47
CA TRP A 15 -28.79 18.63 16.23
C TRP A 15 -28.33 19.73 17.17
N ASP A 16 -28.13 19.42 18.46
CA ASP A 16 -27.68 20.39 19.45
C ASP A 16 -26.25 20.88 19.15
N ALA A 17 -25.37 19.99 18.68
CA ALA A 17 -23.99 20.33 18.34
C ALA A 17 -23.85 21.12 17.03
N TYR A 18 -24.65 20.81 16.01
CA TYR A 18 -24.41 21.31 14.64
C TYR A 18 -25.48 22.27 14.10
N ALA A 19 -26.69 22.29 14.64
CA ALA A 19 -27.76 23.12 14.12
C ALA A 19 -27.69 24.57 14.62
N THR A 20 -28.14 25.50 13.79
CA THR A 20 -28.18 26.93 14.11
C THR A 20 -29.26 27.28 15.12
N LYS A 21 -30.27 26.41 15.33
CA LYS A 21 -31.39 26.63 16.26
C LYS A 21 -32.06 27.98 15.97
N THR A 22 -32.30 28.29 14.70
CA THR A 22 -32.92 29.55 14.25
C THR A 22 -34.24 29.28 13.55
N ASP A 23 -34.26 28.34 12.61
CA ASP A 23 -35.43 27.96 11.82
C ASP A 23 -35.49 26.44 11.61
N PHE A 24 -36.71 25.88 11.55
CA PHE A 24 -36.93 24.45 11.38
C PHE A 24 -36.41 23.94 10.04
N ALA A 25 -36.68 24.64 8.93
CA ALA A 25 -36.25 24.21 7.61
C ALA A 25 -34.72 24.29 7.46
N GLN A 26 -34.11 25.33 8.03
CA GLN A 26 -32.67 25.49 8.07
C GLN A 26 -31.99 24.40 8.91
N ASP A 27 -32.54 24.09 10.09
CA ASP A 27 -32.03 23.01 10.95
C ASP A 27 -32.16 21.64 10.26
N CYS A 28 -33.27 21.37 9.57
CA CYS A 28 -33.46 20.15 8.76
C CYS A 28 -32.41 20.03 7.66
N LYS A 29 -32.13 21.12 6.95
CA LYS A 29 -31.11 21.15 5.88
C LYS A 29 -29.71 20.91 6.42
N ILE A 30 -29.37 21.48 7.57
CA ILE A 30 -28.07 21.27 8.23
C ILE A 30 -27.95 19.82 8.70
N MET A 31 -28.97 19.28 9.36
CA MET A 31 -28.98 17.90 9.84
C MET A 31 -28.85 16.91 8.69
N LEU A 32 -29.56 17.12 7.58
CA LEU A 32 -29.40 16.31 6.37
C LEU A 32 -27.97 16.36 5.84
N ASN A 33 -27.32 17.52 5.83
CA ASN A 33 -25.92 17.63 5.40
C ASN A 33 -24.94 16.95 6.37
N VAL A 34 -25.17 17.03 7.68
CA VAL A 34 -24.34 16.38 8.70
C VAL A 34 -24.47 14.87 8.60
N LEU A 35 -25.69 14.36 8.46
CA LEU A 35 -25.95 12.93 8.28
C LEU A 35 -25.50 12.42 6.91
N ALA A 36 -25.51 13.27 5.89
CA ALA A 36 -24.97 12.96 4.56
C ALA A 36 -23.44 13.04 4.47
N ARG A 37 -22.75 13.54 5.51
CA ARG A 37 -21.29 13.46 5.56
C ARG A 37 -20.87 12.01 5.76
N CYS A 38 -20.61 11.33 4.65
CA CYS A 38 -19.78 10.14 4.69
C CYS A 38 -18.35 10.57 5.04
N PRO A 39 -17.74 10.04 6.11
CA PRO A 39 -16.30 10.21 6.32
C PRO A 39 -15.59 9.76 5.04
N THR A 40 -14.65 10.57 4.57
CA THR A 40 -13.83 10.24 3.41
C THR A 40 -13.17 8.90 3.69
N ASP A 41 -13.43 7.89 2.85
CA ASP A 41 -12.89 6.56 3.09
C ASP A 41 -11.35 6.64 3.10
N ALA A 42 -10.74 6.27 4.23
CA ALA A 42 -9.30 6.35 4.42
C ALA A 42 -8.52 5.55 3.36
N THR A 43 -9.11 4.50 2.78
CA THR A 43 -8.50 3.73 1.69
C THR A 43 -8.53 4.51 0.37
N LEU A 44 -9.61 5.23 0.07
CA LEU A 44 -9.67 6.11 -1.10
C LEU A 44 -8.70 7.29 -0.94
N GLU A 45 -8.58 7.85 0.25
CA GLU A 45 -7.61 8.91 0.55
C GLU A 45 -6.16 8.43 0.31
N ARG A 46 -5.82 7.21 0.77
CA ARG A 46 -4.52 6.58 0.48
C ARG A 46 -4.26 6.42 -1.02
N PHE A 47 -5.29 6.13 -1.82
CA PHE A 47 -5.16 6.07 -3.27
C PHE A 47 -4.86 7.44 -3.87
N GLN A 48 -5.56 8.48 -3.42
CA GLN A 48 -5.36 9.85 -3.87
C GLN A 48 -3.97 10.40 -3.51
N GLN A 49 -3.46 10.06 -2.32
CA GLN A 49 -2.13 10.43 -1.86
C GLN A 49 -1.00 9.60 -2.48
N LEU A 50 -1.32 8.52 -3.21
CA LEU A 50 -0.32 7.68 -3.85
C LEU A 50 0.44 8.48 -4.91
N THR A 51 1.77 8.50 -4.84
CA THR A 51 2.63 9.21 -5.80
C THR A 51 3.66 8.27 -6.38
N TRP A 52 3.96 8.43 -7.66
CA TRP A 52 5.06 7.75 -8.33
C TRP A 52 6.17 8.75 -8.61
N ASN A 53 7.38 8.47 -8.12
CA ASN A 53 8.54 9.36 -8.21
C ASN A 53 9.54 8.97 -9.33
N GLY A 54 9.21 7.97 -10.16
CA GLY A 54 10.11 7.47 -11.21
C GLY A 54 11.19 6.50 -10.74
N GLU A 55 11.56 6.50 -9.46
CA GLU A 55 12.60 5.62 -8.91
C GLU A 55 12.10 4.19 -8.65
N THR A 56 10.81 4.07 -8.35
CA THR A 56 10.17 2.79 -8.07
C THR A 56 9.69 2.14 -9.36
N ASN A 57 9.82 0.82 -9.46
CA ASN A 57 9.32 0.06 -10.61
C ASN A 57 7.83 0.34 -10.82
N LEU A 58 7.45 0.77 -12.03
CA LEU A 58 6.10 1.15 -12.37
C LEU A 58 5.09 0.02 -12.17
N ALA A 59 5.44 -1.23 -12.47
CA ALA A 59 4.57 -2.38 -12.23
C ALA A 59 4.29 -2.57 -10.73
N VAL A 60 5.27 -2.31 -9.86
CA VAL A 60 5.08 -2.36 -8.40
C VAL A 60 4.13 -1.24 -7.94
N PHE A 61 4.29 -0.05 -8.49
CA PHE A 61 3.38 1.08 -8.24
C PHE A 61 1.93 0.74 -8.66
N LEU A 62 1.73 0.23 -9.88
CA LEU A 62 0.41 -0.11 -10.41
C LEU A 62 -0.24 -1.26 -9.63
N ALA A 63 0.54 -2.27 -9.24
CA ALA A 63 0.07 -3.34 -8.36
C ALA A 63 -0.40 -2.82 -7.00
N ARG A 64 0.32 -1.84 -6.42
CA ARG A 64 -0.08 -1.18 -5.17
C ARG A 64 -1.36 -0.36 -5.35
N ALA A 65 -1.47 0.41 -6.43
CA ALA A 65 -2.67 1.17 -6.76
C ALA A 65 -3.91 0.25 -6.89
N LYS A 66 -3.76 -0.86 -7.62
CA LYS A 66 -4.81 -1.88 -7.78
C LYS A 66 -5.23 -2.48 -6.45
N ARG A 67 -4.27 -2.85 -5.59
CA ARG A 67 -4.57 -3.39 -4.26
C ARG A 67 -5.38 -2.41 -3.39
N ILE A 68 -5.03 -1.13 -3.39
CA ILE A 68 -5.75 -0.11 -2.61
C ILE A 68 -7.18 0.04 -3.14
N LEU A 69 -7.38 0.10 -4.46
CA LEU A 69 -8.73 0.19 -5.03
C LEU A 69 -9.56 -1.07 -4.80
N SER A 70 -8.96 -2.27 -4.86
CA SER A 70 -9.68 -3.50 -4.51
C SER A 70 -10.11 -3.52 -3.04
N GLU A 71 -9.26 -3.04 -2.13
CA GLU A 71 -9.62 -2.89 -0.72
C GLU A 71 -10.76 -1.87 -0.55
N TYR A 72 -10.70 -0.73 -1.22
CA TYR A 72 -11.79 0.25 -1.22
C TYR A 72 -13.10 -0.37 -1.76
N ASN A 73 -13.03 -1.05 -2.89
CA ASN A 73 -14.18 -1.66 -3.53
C ASN A 73 -14.84 -2.74 -2.66
N SER A 74 -14.05 -3.48 -1.87
CA SER A 74 -14.57 -4.47 -0.92
C SER A 74 -15.37 -3.87 0.24
N LYS A 75 -15.16 -2.58 0.54
CA LYS A 75 -15.89 -1.86 1.59
C LYS A 75 -17.17 -1.20 1.07
N LEU A 76 -17.33 -1.11 -0.25
CA LEU A 76 -18.52 -0.54 -0.86
C LEU A 76 -19.70 -1.51 -0.74
N PRO A 77 -20.92 -0.99 -0.51
CA PRO A 77 -22.16 -1.75 -0.68
C PRO A 77 -22.22 -2.42 -2.05
N SER A 78 -22.82 -3.61 -2.12
CA SER A 78 -22.85 -4.43 -3.35
C SER A 78 -23.47 -3.72 -4.56
N ASP A 79 -24.42 -2.80 -4.33
CA ASP A 79 -25.05 -1.96 -5.36
C ASP A 79 -24.13 -0.85 -5.91
N ARG A 80 -23.02 -0.58 -5.22
CA ARG A 80 -22.06 0.50 -5.54
C ARG A 80 -20.66 0.00 -5.85
N GLN A 81 -20.47 -1.32 -5.95
CA GLN A 81 -19.16 -1.87 -6.29
C GLN A 81 -18.73 -1.42 -7.69
N LEU A 82 -17.49 -0.97 -7.78
CA LEU A 82 -16.83 -0.59 -9.01
C LEU A 82 -16.57 -1.85 -9.85
N SER A 83 -16.81 -1.71 -11.16
CA SER A 83 -16.37 -2.71 -12.12
C SER A 83 -14.83 -2.73 -12.21
N GLN A 84 -14.27 -3.85 -12.68
CA GLN A 84 -12.82 -3.94 -12.92
C GLN A 84 -12.36 -2.86 -13.90
N ALA A 85 -13.13 -2.59 -14.96
CA ALA A 85 -12.84 -1.55 -15.94
C ALA A 85 -12.79 -0.15 -15.31
N SER A 86 -13.71 0.16 -14.39
CA SER A 86 -13.73 1.44 -13.68
C SER A 86 -12.51 1.62 -12.79
N MET A 87 -12.08 0.57 -12.09
CA MET A 87 -10.86 0.61 -11.29
C MET A 87 -9.61 0.79 -12.17
N ASP A 88 -9.53 0.09 -13.31
CA ASP A 88 -8.41 0.22 -14.25
C ASP A 88 -8.34 1.64 -14.86
N GLU A 89 -9.48 2.26 -15.16
CA GLU A 89 -9.54 3.68 -15.58
C GLU A 89 -9.05 4.63 -14.48
N MET A 90 -9.47 4.42 -13.23
CA MET A 90 -8.97 5.24 -12.11
C MET A 90 -7.45 5.13 -11.95
N ILE A 91 -6.88 3.94 -12.14
CA ILE A 91 -5.44 3.72 -12.11
C ILE A 91 -4.75 4.43 -13.27
N LEU A 92 -5.32 4.35 -14.47
CA LEU A 92 -4.80 5.04 -15.65
C LEU A 92 -4.80 6.56 -15.46
N ASP A 93 -5.91 7.14 -15.02
CA ASP A 93 -6.03 8.58 -14.78
C ASP A 93 -5.04 9.03 -13.69
N LYS A 94 -4.88 8.20 -12.65
CA LYS A 94 -3.88 8.43 -11.61
C LYS A 94 -2.46 8.42 -12.20
N LEU A 95 -2.13 7.46 -13.07
CA LEU A 95 -0.85 7.40 -13.78
C LEU A 95 -0.62 8.65 -14.65
N ILE A 96 -1.59 9.03 -15.47
CA ILE A 96 -1.60 10.21 -16.34
C ILE A 96 -1.33 11.50 -15.55
N SER A 97 -1.78 11.57 -14.29
CA SER A 97 -1.56 12.74 -13.44
C SER A 97 -0.09 12.93 -13.01
N MET A 98 0.72 11.87 -13.06
CA MET A 98 2.09 11.86 -12.52
C MET A 98 3.17 11.70 -13.59
N VAL A 99 2.87 11.09 -14.74
CA VAL A 99 3.89 10.86 -15.79
C VAL A 99 4.27 12.15 -16.55
N PRO A 100 5.52 12.25 -17.04
CA PRO A 100 5.98 13.39 -17.84
C PRO A 100 5.31 13.47 -19.21
N GLY A 101 5.36 14.66 -19.82
CA GLY A 101 4.48 15.09 -20.93
C GLY A 101 4.39 14.15 -22.13
N ALA A 102 5.50 13.54 -22.57
CA ALA A 102 5.49 12.64 -23.73
C ALA A 102 4.73 11.33 -23.43
N ALA A 103 5.04 10.67 -22.31
CA ALA A 103 4.30 9.49 -21.83
C ALA A 103 2.82 9.82 -21.57
N LYS A 104 2.54 11.00 -21.02
CA LYS A 104 1.18 11.46 -20.72
C LYS A 104 0.32 11.59 -21.97
N ALA A 105 0.87 12.16 -23.05
CA ALA A 105 0.16 12.30 -24.31
C ALA A 105 -0.17 10.92 -24.91
N GLU A 106 0.78 9.98 -24.82
CA GLU A 106 0.61 8.63 -25.37
C GLU A 106 -0.41 7.80 -24.58
N LEU A 107 -0.37 7.84 -23.24
CA LEU A 107 -1.37 7.19 -22.39
C LEU A 107 -2.79 7.71 -22.64
N ARG A 108 -2.93 9.03 -22.88
CA ARG A 108 -4.23 9.64 -23.23
C ARG A 108 -4.71 9.24 -24.62
N ARG A 109 -3.79 9.02 -25.57
CA ARG A 109 -4.10 8.60 -26.94
C ARG A 109 -4.54 7.14 -26.99
N GLN A 110 -3.79 6.26 -26.35
CA GLN A 110 -4.01 4.82 -26.43
C GLN A 110 -5.07 4.31 -25.45
N ARG A 111 -5.29 5.00 -24.31
CA ARG A 111 -6.20 4.57 -23.24
C ARG A 111 -6.04 3.07 -22.90
N PRO A 112 -4.83 2.62 -22.55
CA PRO A 112 -4.57 1.20 -22.26
C PRO A 112 -5.41 0.72 -21.07
N SER A 113 -6.01 -0.46 -21.19
CA SER A 113 -6.79 -1.09 -20.10
C SER A 113 -5.96 -2.06 -19.27
N LYS A 114 -4.85 -2.57 -19.80
CA LYS A 114 -3.95 -3.50 -19.09
C LYS A 114 -2.75 -2.78 -18.50
N VAL A 115 -2.36 -3.23 -17.31
CA VAL A 115 -1.15 -2.77 -16.61
C VAL A 115 0.11 -2.97 -17.46
N GLU A 116 0.21 -4.07 -18.20
CA GLU A 116 1.34 -4.36 -19.09
C GLU A 116 1.49 -3.28 -20.17
N ASP A 117 0.39 -2.89 -20.82
CA ASP A 117 0.38 -1.86 -21.84
C ASP A 117 0.76 -0.49 -21.26
N MET A 118 0.28 -0.16 -20.06
CA MET A 118 0.67 1.07 -19.34
C MET A 118 2.17 1.10 -19.05
N VAL A 119 2.75 -0.04 -18.63
CA VAL A 119 4.19 -0.14 -18.34
C VAL A 119 5.02 0.04 -19.60
N ASN A 120 4.63 -0.63 -20.69
CA ASN A 120 5.32 -0.54 -21.97
C ASN A 120 5.35 0.92 -22.46
N ILE A 121 4.20 1.58 -22.49
CA ILE A 121 4.10 2.98 -22.93
C ILE A 121 4.99 3.89 -22.08
N VAL A 122 4.94 3.81 -20.75
CA VAL A 122 5.74 4.74 -19.92
C VAL A 122 7.24 4.43 -20.00
N SER A 123 7.61 3.16 -20.18
CA SER A 123 9.02 2.76 -20.31
C SER A 123 9.68 3.36 -21.56
N ASP A 124 8.94 3.51 -22.66
CA ASP A 124 9.44 4.11 -23.91
C ASP A 124 9.79 5.61 -23.77
N TYR A 125 9.24 6.28 -22.77
CA TYR A 125 9.40 7.72 -22.54
C TYR A 125 10.12 8.05 -21.22
N SER A 126 10.62 7.04 -20.52
CA SER A 126 11.51 7.26 -19.38
C SER A 126 12.88 7.67 -19.93
N PRO A 127 13.44 8.82 -19.52
CA PRO A 127 14.75 9.26 -20.00
C PRO A 127 15.79 8.21 -19.61
N GLU A 128 16.33 7.55 -20.63
CA GLU A 128 17.37 6.55 -20.60
C GLU A 128 17.30 5.50 -19.48
N ALA A 129 17.07 4.27 -19.94
CA ALA A 129 17.47 3.02 -19.32
C ALA A 129 19.01 2.92 -19.08
N GLY A 130 19.63 3.92 -18.45
CA GLY A 130 20.98 3.86 -17.88
C GLY A 130 21.01 3.31 -16.45
N VAL A 131 19.85 3.08 -15.83
CA VAL A 131 19.73 2.66 -14.41
C VAL A 131 19.04 1.30 -14.22
N ALA A 132 18.53 0.67 -15.28
CA ALA A 132 18.04 -0.71 -15.20
C ALA A 132 19.16 -1.69 -14.78
N THR A 133 20.41 -1.38 -15.13
CA THR A 133 21.59 -2.07 -14.62
C THR A 133 21.74 -1.88 -13.11
N SER A 134 21.42 -0.72 -12.53
CA SER A 134 21.62 -0.48 -11.10
C SER A 134 20.63 -1.25 -10.22
N THR A 135 19.38 -1.43 -10.66
CA THR A 135 18.37 -2.18 -9.89
C THR A 135 18.59 -3.69 -10.02
N LEU A 136 18.95 -4.19 -11.22
CA LEU A 136 19.39 -5.57 -11.40
C LEU A 136 20.68 -5.85 -10.63
N GLN A 137 21.71 -4.99 -10.72
CA GLN A 137 22.94 -5.12 -9.95
C GLN A 137 22.72 -5.03 -8.44
N GLN A 138 21.73 -4.24 -7.98
CA GLN A 138 21.35 -4.21 -6.56
C GLN A 138 20.65 -5.50 -6.13
N LEU A 139 19.83 -6.10 -7.00
CA LEU A 139 19.20 -7.39 -6.76
C LEU A 139 20.22 -8.53 -6.79
N GLU A 140 21.15 -8.53 -7.75
CA GLU A 140 22.29 -9.45 -7.82
C GLU A 140 23.16 -9.32 -6.57
N LYS A 141 23.58 -8.10 -6.18
CA LYS A 141 24.33 -7.90 -4.92
C LYS A 141 23.56 -8.39 -3.70
N ARG A 142 22.25 -8.20 -3.63
CA ARG A 142 21.40 -8.72 -2.54
C ARG A 142 21.31 -10.23 -2.56
N LEU A 143 21.21 -10.83 -3.73
CA LEU A 143 21.16 -12.28 -3.91
C LEU A 143 22.50 -12.90 -3.53
N ASP A 144 23.61 -12.35 -4.01
CA ASP A 144 24.97 -12.78 -3.66
C ASP A 144 25.25 -12.62 -2.16
N SER A 145 24.80 -11.51 -1.55
CA SER A 145 24.92 -11.32 -0.11
C SER A 145 24.12 -12.36 0.69
N LYS A 146 22.95 -12.77 0.17
CA LYS A 146 22.14 -13.83 0.79
C LYS A 146 22.75 -15.20 0.57
N LEU A 147 23.24 -15.50 -0.63
CA LEU A 147 23.94 -16.73 -0.95
C LEU A 147 25.23 -16.87 -0.13
N GLN A 148 26.01 -15.81 0.03
CA GLN A 148 27.17 -15.82 0.92
C GLN A 148 26.79 -16.02 2.38
N LYS A 149 25.68 -15.46 2.86
CA LYS A 149 25.20 -15.73 4.23
C LYS A 149 24.75 -17.18 4.42
N VAL A 150 24.09 -17.76 3.42
CA VAL A 150 23.68 -19.17 3.44
C VAL A 150 24.91 -20.07 3.34
N LEU A 151 25.83 -19.79 2.42
CA LEU A 151 27.10 -20.50 2.31
C LEU A 151 27.93 -20.34 3.58
N ALA A 152 28.01 -19.18 4.23
CA ALA A 152 28.70 -19.01 5.51
C ALA A 152 28.00 -19.75 6.67
N ALA A 153 26.67 -19.90 6.61
CA ALA A 153 25.93 -20.70 7.56
C ALA A 153 26.13 -22.21 7.35
N VAL A 154 26.32 -22.65 6.10
CA VAL A 154 26.55 -24.06 5.71
C VAL A 154 28.02 -24.45 5.81
N SER A 155 28.94 -23.54 5.50
CA SER A 155 30.40 -23.67 5.57
C SER A 155 30.96 -23.25 6.92
N ARG A 156 30.10 -22.87 7.88
CA ARG A 156 30.50 -22.77 9.28
C ARG A 156 31.03 -24.16 9.65
N PRO A 157 32.33 -24.33 9.93
CA PRO A 157 32.79 -25.57 10.52
C PRO A 157 31.93 -25.75 11.76
N LEU A 158 31.43 -26.95 11.97
CA LEU A 158 31.08 -27.40 13.32
C LEU A 158 32.35 -27.15 14.14
N SER A 159 32.44 -26.00 14.78
CA SER A 159 33.34 -25.76 15.91
C SER A 159 32.77 -26.52 17.11
N GLU A 160 32.55 -27.82 16.89
CA GLU A 160 32.32 -28.85 17.87
C GLU A 160 33.62 -29.16 18.61
N SER A 161 34.80 -28.82 18.08
CA SER A 161 36.08 -29.06 18.76
C SER A 161 36.16 -28.41 20.14
N GLY A 162 35.67 -27.18 20.32
CA GLY A 162 35.71 -26.51 21.63
C GLY A 162 34.66 -27.01 22.63
N GLN A 163 33.57 -27.62 22.15
CA GLN A 163 32.55 -28.22 23.02
C GLN A 163 32.86 -29.69 23.36
N LEU A 164 33.47 -30.44 22.44
CA LEU A 164 33.97 -31.79 22.67
C LEU A 164 35.16 -31.80 23.63
N GLU A 165 36.11 -30.86 23.53
CA GLU A 165 37.21 -30.75 24.49
C GLU A 165 36.70 -30.40 25.90
N LYS A 166 35.71 -29.50 26.00
CA LYS A 166 35.06 -29.20 27.28
C LYS A 166 34.35 -30.41 27.88
N LEU A 167 33.61 -31.17 27.07
CA LEU A 167 32.94 -32.40 27.50
C LEU A 167 33.95 -33.49 27.90
N GLN A 168 35.05 -33.65 27.17
CA GLN A 168 36.11 -34.61 27.52
C GLN A 168 36.83 -34.24 28.82
N GLN A 169 37.13 -32.96 29.06
CA GLN A 169 37.69 -32.50 30.33
C GLN A 169 36.72 -32.69 31.50
N GLN A 170 35.42 -32.49 31.27
CA GLN A 170 34.39 -32.68 32.30
C GLN A 170 34.19 -34.16 32.66
N VAL A 171 34.26 -35.06 31.67
CA VAL A 171 34.20 -36.51 31.88
C VAL A 171 35.44 -37.01 32.62
N GLN A 172 36.65 -36.55 32.28
CA GLN A 172 37.87 -36.89 33.02
C GLN A 172 37.85 -36.38 34.46
N ALA A 173 37.35 -35.16 34.70
CA ALA A 173 37.22 -34.59 36.04
C ALA A 173 36.22 -35.37 36.92
N LEU A 174 35.17 -35.94 36.32
CA LEU A 174 34.20 -36.79 37.02
C LEU A 174 34.77 -38.19 37.30
N GLN A 175 35.57 -38.76 36.39
CA GLN A 175 36.25 -40.04 36.61
C GLN A 175 37.31 -39.97 37.71
N GLN A 176 38.02 -38.85 37.87
CA GLN A 176 38.98 -38.65 38.96
C GLN A 176 38.34 -38.39 40.33
N ARG A 177 37.05 -38.02 40.37
CA ARG A 177 36.29 -37.84 41.62
C ARG A 177 35.53 -39.11 42.06
N GLY A 178 35.52 -40.15 41.23
CA GLY A 178 34.79 -41.40 41.47
C GLY A 178 35.68 -42.59 41.86
N ASN A 179 36.98 -42.40 42.07
CA ASN A 179 37.92 -43.37 42.64
C ASN A 179 38.37 -42.94 44.03
#